data_AF-A0A849Z0G1-F1
#
_entry.id   AF-A0A849Z0G1-F1
#
_cell.length_a   1.000
_cell.length_b   1.000
_cell.length_c   1.000
_cell.angle_alpha   90.00
_cell.angle_beta   90.00
_cell.angle_gamma   90.00
#
_symmetry.space_group_name_H-M   'P 1'
#
loop_
_entity.id
_entity.type
_entity.pdbx_description
1 polymer ?
#
loop_
_entity_poly.entity_id
_entity_poly.type
_entity_poly.pdbx_seq_one_letter_code
_entity_poly.pdbx_strand_id
1 'polypeptide(L)'
;MRLGVLGPTPSDLVTLAKAAQLLLDKAAVERVLYLGADDSLDRVVAAWAADLVGGNPRADLIFQRAAVACAAAEPEAIEGFVAAERARQRLNVFQSVPRPPGRTIELFDGRVAVIVFDKKALDEDDIAGATLLIYGRSDTPVVHPIGSRLFFSPGPLRSDAPTPDGHGIAVIDDQGGGIRIDLYNLQGDVVRSERVDARLRGAKMKVQGTSGSE
;
A
#
# COMPACT_ATOMS: atom_id res chain seq x y z
N MET A 1 -10.07 -5.21 5.36
CA MET A 1 -8.95 -4.28 5.16
C MET A 1 -9.15 -3.43 3.90
N ARG A 2 -8.85 -2.14 4.01
CA ARG A 2 -8.65 -1.23 2.86
C ARG A 2 -7.18 -0.81 2.79
N LEU A 3 -6.44 -1.32 1.80
CA LEU A 3 -5.04 -1.00 1.57
C LEU A 3 -4.92 0.00 0.42
N GLY A 4 -4.33 1.17 0.69
CA GLY A 4 -3.88 2.09 -0.34
C GLY A 4 -2.55 1.62 -0.92
N VAL A 5 -2.39 1.70 -2.24
CA VAL A 5 -1.17 1.27 -2.94
C VAL A 5 -0.70 2.40 -3.84
N LEU A 6 0.58 2.75 -3.71
CA LEU A 6 1.22 3.81 -4.48
C LEU A 6 2.26 3.22 -5.42
N GLY A 7 2.20 3.63 -6.69
CA GLY A 7 3.19 3.33 -7.70
C GLY A 7 4.54 4.01 -7.43
N PRO A 8 5.64 3.50 -7.99
CA PRO A 8 6.95 4.13 -7.86
C PRO A 8 6.98 5.56 -8.42
N THR A 9 7.70 6.46 -7.75
CA THR A 9 8.01 7.81 -8.26
C THR A 9 9.34 8.32 -7.68
N PRO A 10 10.48 7.98 -8.30
CA PRO A 10 11.79 8.20 -7.68
C PRO A 10 12.20 9.68 -7.52
N SER A 11 11.51 10.61 -8.18
CA SER A 11 11.90 12.03 -8.23
C SER A 11 10.80 13.03 -7.90
N ASP A 12 9.53 12.66 -7.94
CA ASP A 12 8.41 13.58 -7.71
C ASP A 12 7.78 13.37 -6.33
N LEU A 13 8.52 13.81 -5.30
CA LEU A 13 8.08 13.70 -3.91
C LEU A 13 6.83 14.53 -3.61
N VAL A 14 6.60 15.61 -4.36
CA VAL A 14 5.42 16.47 -4.17
C VAL A 14 4.16 15.70 -4.60
N THR A 15 4.22 15.03 -5.75
CA THR A 15 3.11 14.19 -6.21
C THR A 15 2.92 12.97 -5.31
N LEU A 16 4.02 12.35 -4.85
CA LEU A 16 3.95 11.27 -3.87
C LEU A 16 3.23 11.68 -2.59
N ALA A 17 3.61 12.82 -2.01
CA ALA A 17 2.99 13.36 -0.81
C ALA A 17 1.49 13.62 -1.00
N LYS A 18 1.11 14.24 -2.13
CA LYS A 18 -0.31 14.49 -2.45
C LYS A 18 -1.11 13.20 -2.60
N ALA A 19 -0.56 12.20 -3.30
CA ALA A 19 -1.22 10.92 -3.50
C ALA A 19 -1.37 10.13 -2.19
N ALA A 20 -0.33 10.13 -1.36
CA ALA A 20 -0.35 9.52 -0.03
C ALA A 20 -1.41 10.16 0.88
N GLN A 21 -1.50 11.49 0.89
CA GLN A 21 -2.51 12.23 1.65
C GLN A 21 -3.94 11.94 1.14
N LEU A 22 -4.12 11.90 -0.19
CA LEU A 22 -5.39 11.58 -0.83
C LEU A 22 -5.92 10.21 -0.40
N LEU A 23 -5.06 9.20 -0.29
CA LEU A 23 -5.45 7.87 0.15
C LEU A 23 -6.01 7.86 1.58
N LEU A 24 -5.43 8.65 2.49
CA LEU A 24 -5.94 8.77 3.85
C LEU A 24 -7.24 9.59 3.91
N ASP A 25 -7.26 10.77 3.28
CA ASP A 25 -8.35 11.73 3.47
C ASP A 25 -9.60 11.39 2.65
N LYS A 26 -9.42 10.97 1.39
CA LYS A 26 -10.53 10.71 0.47
C LYS A 26 -10.89 9.24 0.39
N ALA A 27 -9.89 8.37 0.28
CA ALA A 27 -10.14 6.94 0.14
C ALA A 27 -10.29 6.21 1.49
N ALA A 28 -10.01 6.88 2.62
CA ALA A 28 -10.13 6.35 3.97
C ALA A 28 -9.48 4.96 4.10
N VAL A 29 -8.26 4.81 3.59
CA VAL A 29 -7.51 3.56 3.71
C VAL A 29 -6.94 3.40 5.11
N GLU A 30 -6.78 2.15 5.54
CA GLU A 30 -6.23 1.82 6.86
C GLU A 30 -4.70 1.92 6.87
N ARG A 31 -4.07 1.60 5.73
CA ARG A 31 -2.62 1.60 5.50
C ARG A 31 -2.32 2.00 4.06
N VAL A 32 -1.13 2.53 3.83
CA VAL A 32 -0.62 2.89 2.50
C VAL A 32 0.71 2.16 2.26
N LEU A 33 0.80 1.46 1.14
CA LEU A 33 1.99 0.73 0.71
C LEU A 33 2.56 1.33 -0.58
N TYR A 34 3.76 1.89 -0.51
CA TYR A 34 4.52 2.34 -1.68
C TYR A 34 5.28 1.18 -2.30
N LEU A 35 5.09 0.99 -3.60
CA LEU A 35 5.66 -0.13 -4.33
C LEU A 35 7.04 0.16 -4.93
N GLY A 36 7.65 1.32 -4.69
CA GLY A 36 9.01 1.62 -5.12
C GLY A 36 10.07 0.95 -4.24
N ALA A 37 11.24 0.64 -4.81
CA ALA A 37 12.40 0.11 -4.08
C ALA A 37 13.43 1.20 -3.72
N ASP A 38 12.95 2.43 -3.51
CA ASP A 38 13.73 3.60 -3.12
C ASP A 38 13.19 4.21 -1.82
N ASP A 39 13.88 5.23 -1.30
CA ASP A 39 13.55 5.86 -0.02
C ASP A 39 12.60 7.07 -0.19
N SER A 40 11.87 7.17 -1.31
CA SER A 40 11.06 8.37 -1.63
C SER A 40 9.92 8.57 -0.63
N LEU A 41 9.18 7.51 -0.30
CA LEU A 41 8.11 7.59 0.70
C LEU A 41 8.70 7.91 2.09
N ASP A 42 9.83 7.30 2.45
CA ASP A 42 10.49 7.55 3.74
C ASP A 42 10.90 9.02 3.87
N ARG A 43 11.37 9.65 2.78
CA ARG A 43 11.69 11.08 2.75
C ARG A 43 10.45 11.97 2.93
N VAL A 44 9.33 11.61 2.32
CA VAL A 44 8.05 12.32 2.50
C VAL A 44 7.58 12.20 3.95
N VAL A 45 7.58 10.99 4.50
CA VAL A 45 7.18 10.73 5.88
C VAL A 45 8.10 11.42 6.89
N ALA A 46 9.41 11.41 6.65
CA ALA A 46 10.38 12.10 7.49
C ALA A 46 10.17 13.63 7.50
N ALA A 47 9.84 14.22 6.35
CA ALA A 47 9.51 15.64 6.25
C ALA A 47 8.25 15.98 7.06
N TRP A 48 7.16 15.22 6.88
CA TRP A 48 5.94 15.41 7.67
C TRP A 48 6.16 15.20 9.17
N ALA A 49 6.96 14.21 9.54
CA ALA A 49 7.28 13.96 10.94
C ALA A 49 8.05 15.13 11.56
N ALA A 50 9.01 15.70 10.82
CA ALA A 50 9.75 16.89 11.24
C ALA A 50 8.86 18.12 11.34
N ASP A 51 7.90 18.32 10.43
CA ASP A 51 6.94 19.42 10.50
C ASP A 51 6.02 19.31 11.73
N LEU A 52 5.66 18.09 12.15
CA LEU A 52 4.78 17.86 13.29
C LEU A 52 5.44 18.11 14.64
N VAL A 53 6.69 17.64 14.84
CA VAL A 53 7.34 17.66 16.16
C VAL A 53 8.57 18.59 16.21
N GLY A 54 8.90 19.25 15.10
CA GLY A 54 10.17 19.95 14.92
C GLY A 54 11.37 19.00 15.03
N GLY A 55 12.54 19.57 15.34
CA GLY A 55 13.72 18.84 15.81
C GLY A 55 14.04 17.52 15.08
N ASN A 56 14.49 16.51 15.83
CA ASN A 56 14.73 15.17 15.31
C ASN A 56 13.48 14.30 15.58
N PRO A 57 12.76 13.84 14.53
CA PRO A 57 11.45 13.17 14.68
C PRO A 57 11.54 11.67 14.99
N ARG A 58 12.74 11.12 15.25
CA ARG A 58 12.88 9.68 15.51
C ARG A 58 12.11 9.25 16.75
N ALA A 59 11.50 8.06 16.70
CA ALA A 59 10.63 7.54 17.75
C ALA A 59 11.38 7.26 19.07
N ASP A 60 12.65 6.84 18.98
CA ASP A 60 13.55 6.58 20.12
C ASP A 60 13.87 7.86 20.93
N LEU A 61 13.60 9.04 20.39
CA LEU A 61 13.88 10.33 21.03
C LEU A 61 12.66 10.99 21.67
N ILE A 62 11.51 10.31 21.73
CA ILE A 62 10.27 10.89 22.28
C ILE A 62 10.46 11.42 23.72
N PHE A 63 11.15 10.68 24.58
CA PHE A 63 11.39 11.10 25.96
C PHE A 63 12.32 12.31 26.07
N GLN A 64 13.29 12.43 25.15
CA GLN A 64 14.15 13.61 25.10
C GLN A 64 13.37 14.85 24.67
N ARG A 65 12.50 14.72 23.66
CA ARG A 65 11.61 15.81 23.23
C ARG A 65 10.62 16.19 24.34
N ALA A 66 10.05 15.20 25.02
CA ALA A 66 9.14 15.43 26.15
C ALA A 66 9.84 16.18 27.30
N ALA A 67 11.08 15.81 27.64
CA ALA A 67 11.84 16.49 28.69
C ALA A 67 12.05 17.98 28.37
N VAL A 68 12.34 18.33 27.12
CA VAL A 68 12.48 19.73 26.70
C VAL A 68 11.12 20.45 26.67
N ALA A 69 10.10 19.80 26.11
CA ALA A 69 8.80 20.42 25.86
C ALA A 69 7.91 20.53 27.10
N CYS A 70 8.10 19.69 28.13
CA CYS A 70 7.17 19.57 29.26
C CYS A 70 7.75 19.99 30.62
N ALA A 71 9.07 20.21 30.76
CA ALA A 71 9.71 20.40 32.08
C ALA A 71 9.18 21.60 32.88
N ALA A 72 8.72 22.66 32.21
CA ALA A 72 8.15 23.86 32.84
C ALA A 72 6.98 24.42 32.01
N ALA A 73 6.29 23.56 31.28
CA ALA A 73 5.26 23.96 30.33
C ALA A 73 3.88 24.03 30.98
N GLU A 74 3.06 24.97 30.49
CA GLU A 74 1.64 25.04 30.84
C GLU A 74 0.86 23.85 30.27
N PRO A 75 -0.28 23.45 30.88
CA PRO A 75 -1.07 22.30 30.42
C PRO A 75 -1.38 22.28 28.93
N GLU A 76 -1.74 23.44 28.34
CA GLU A 76 -2.04 23.56 26.90
C GLU A 76 -0.84 23.20 26.02
N ALA A 77 0.37 23.56 26.43
CA ALA A 77 1.60 23.22 25.71
C ALA A 77 1.90 21.71 25.80
N ILE A 78 1.58 21.07 26.93
CA ILE A 78 1.69 19.61 27.09
C ILE A 78 0.68 18.90 26.18
N GLU A 79 -0.55 19.38 26.11
CA GLU A 79 -1.58 18.83 25.20
C GLU A 79 -1.16 18.96 23.74
N GLY A 80 -0.63 20.12 23.34
CA GLY A 80 -0.07 20.35 22.00
C GLY A 80 1.05 19.37 21.66
N PHE A 81 1.99 19.16 22.58
CA PHE A 81 3.06 18.16 22.43
C PHE A 81 2.51 16.74 22.23
N VAL A 82 1.57 16.31 23.09
CA VAL A 82 0.96 14.97 22.98
C VAL A 82 0.20 14.81 21.67
N ALA A 83 -0.53 15.84 21.23
CA ALA A 83 -1.26 15.83 19.96
C ALA A 83 -0.31 15.69 18.76
N ALA A 84 0.80 16.42 18.76
CA ALA A 84 1.85 16.36 17.74
C ALA A 84 2.52 14.98 17.68
N GLU A 85 2.91 14.39 18.81
CA GLU A 85 3.50 13.05 18.85
C GLU A 85 2.52 11.96 18.41
N ARG A 86 1.23 12.08 18.77
CA ARG A 86 0.19 11.18 18.27
C ARG A 86 0.03 11.31 16.77
N ALA A 87 0.06 12.53 16.22
CA ALA A 87 0.04 12.75 14.78
C ALA A 87 1.25 12.12 14.09
N ARG A 88 2.45 12.29 14.66
CA ARG A 88 3.67 11.67 14.16
C ARG A 88 3.59 10.14 14.17
N GLN A 89 3.06 9.56 15.24
CA GLN A 89 2.86 8.10 15.33
C GLN A 89 1.87 7.58 14.29
N ARG A 90 0.84 8.35 13.93
CA ARG A 90 -0.10 7.98 12.86
C ARG A 90 0.57 7.89 11.49
N LEU A 91 1.74 8.50 11.27
CA LEU A 91 2.49 8.34 10.03
C LEU A 91 3.03 6.91 9.83
N ASN A 92 2.99 6.04 10.85
CA ASN A 92 3.34 4.61 10.71
C ASN A 92 2.39 3.82 9.78
N VAL A 93 1.28 4.42 9.34
CA VAL A 93 0.39 3.83 8.32
C VAL A 93 1.04 3.76 6.94
N PHE A 94 2.08 4.57 6.70
CA PHE A 94 2.84 4.60 5.46
C PHE A 94 4.00 3.62 5.52
N GLN A 95 4.09 2.73 4.54
CA GLN A 95 5.14 1.72 4.44
C GLN A 95 5.60 1.58 3.00
N SER A 96 6.86 1.24 2.79
CA SER A 96 7.38 0.82 1.50
C SER A 96 7.45 -0.70 1.46
N VAL A 97 7.30 -1.30 0.28
CA VAL A 97 7.64 -2.72 0.10
C VAL A 97 9.13 -2.95 0.43
N PRO A 98 9.49 -4.12 0.98
CA PRO A 98 10.89 -4.46 1.19
C PRO A 98 11.69 -4.38 -0.11
N ARG A 99 12.96 -3.97 -0.02
CA ARG A 99 13.87 -4.01 -1.17
C ARG A 99 14.05 -5.47 -1.64
N PRO A 100 14.20 -5.73 -2.95
CA PRO A 100 14.45 -7.08 -3.45
C PRO A 100 15.62 -7.77 -2.74
N PRO A 101 15.53 -9.07 -2.42
CA PRO A 101 14.47 -10.01 -2.81
C PRO A 101 13.26 -10.03 -1.85
N GLY A 102 13.14 -9.07 -0.93
CA GLY A 102 12.05 -9.04 0.04
C GLY A 102 10.66 -8.84 -0.59
N ARG A 103 9.64 -9.35 0.11
CA ARG A 103 8.23 -9.33 -0.30
C ARG A 103 7.32 -9.07 0.91
N THR A 104 6.20 -8.41 0.66
CA THR A 104 5.12 -8.29 1.63
C THR A 104 4.05 -9.32 1.29
N ILE A 105 3.56 -10.04 2.30
CA ILE A 105 2.44 -10.98 2.17
C ILE A 105 1.26 -10.41 2.93
N GLU A 106 0.13 -10.26 2.25
CA GLU A 106 -1.13 -9.81 2.84
C GLU A 106 -2.23 -10.82 2.54
N LEU A 107 -3.28 -10.82 3.38
CA LEU A 107 -4.48 -11.63 3.17
C LEU A 107 -5.65 -10.70 2.89
N PHE A 108 -6.33 -10.91 1.76
CA PHE A 108 -7.54 -10.19 1.39
C PHE A 108 -8.67 -11.19 1.15
N ASP A 109 -9.78 -11.08 1.88
CA ASP A 109 -10.90 -12.04 1.78
C ASP A 109 -10.44 -13.51 1.85
N GLY A 110 -9.46 -13.80 2.72
CA GLY A 110 -8.86 -15.13 2.88
C GLY A 110 -7.94 -15.58 1.74
N ARG A 111 -7.60 -14.70 0.79
CA ARG A 111 -6.73 -15.00 -0.35
C ARG A 111 -5.36 -14.35 -0.17
N VAL A 112 -4.32 -15.09 -0.53
CA VAL A 112 -2.94 -14.63 -0.43
C VAL A 112 -2.64 -13.61 -1.53
N ALA A 113 -2.12 -12.45 -1.11
CA ALA A 113 -1.52 -11.44 -1.98
C ALA A 113 -0.01 -11.37 -1.69
N VAL A 114 0.79 -11.48 -2.75
CA VAL A 114 2.24 -11.26 -2.69
C VAL A 114 2.53 -9.91 -3.35
N ILE A 115 3.22 -9.04 -2.62
CA ILE A 115 3.48 -7.66 -3.01
C ILE A 115 4.98 -7.42 -3.07
N VAL A 116 5.48 -7.00 -4.22
CA VAL A 116 6.92 -6.80 -4.50
C VAL A 116 7.17 -5.49 -5.26
N PHE A 117 8.41 -5.02 -5.31
CA PHE A 117 8.77 -3.98 -6.27
C PHE A 117 8.79 -4.55 -7.70
N ASP A 118 9.61 -5.56 -7.97
CA ASP A 118 9.79 -6.13 -9.30
C ASP A 118 9.22 -7.55 -9.35
N LYS A 119 8.30 -7.82 -10.28
CA LYS A 119 7.74 -9.17 -10.48
C LYS A 119 8.78 -10.23 -10.83
N LYS A 120 9.98 -9.83 -11.30
CA LYS A 120 11.12 -10.74 -11.51
C LYS A 120 11.67 -11.32 -10.21
N ALA A 121 11.34 -10.73 -9.05
CA ALA A 121 11.72 -11.25 -7.74
C ALA A 121 10.81 -12.40 -7.28
N LEU A 122 9.69 -12.65 -7.98
CA LEU A 122 8.78 -13.74 -7.64
C LEU A 122 9.37 -15.08 -8.08
N ASP A 123 9.35 -16.03 -7.16
CA ASP A 123 9.71 -17.43 -7.42
C ASP A 123 8.47 -18.28 -7.75
N GLU A 124 8.68 -19.57 -8.07
CA GLU A 124 7.58 -20.48 -8.42
C GLU A 124 6.60 -20.70 -7.25
N ASP A 125 7.11 -20.70 -6.01
CA ASP A 125 6.30 -20.91 -4.81
C ASP A 125 5.41 -19.71 -4.51
N ASP A 126 5.94 -18.49 -4.65
CA ASP A 126 5.17 -17.25 -4.56
C ASP A 126 4.01 -17.26 -5.56
N ILE A 127 4.31 -17.59 -6.81
CA ILE A 127 3.32 -17.61 -7.87
C ILE A 127 2.31 -18.72 -7.59
N ALA A 128 2.75 -19.91 -7.18
CA ALA A 128 1.88 -21.04 -6.91
C ALA A 128 0.85 -20.73 -5.81
N GLY A 129 1.29 -20.10 -4.71
CA GLY A 129 0.48 -19.84 -3.51
C GLY A 129 -0.37 -18.58 -3.54
N ALA A 130 -0.08 -17.61 -4.42
CA ALA A 130 -0.79 -16.34 -4.46
C ALA A 130 -2.05 -16.36 -5.36
N THR A 131 -3.09 -15.66 -4.94
CA THR A 131 -4.20 -15.27 -5.83
C THR A 131 -3.98 -13.88 -6.43
N LEU A 132 -3.33 -12.97 -5.68
CA LEU A 132 -2.99 -11.64 -6.15
C LEU A 132 -1.47 -11.46 -6.15
N LEU A 133 -0.92 -11.00 -7.28
CA LEU A 133 0.49 -10.67 -7.43
C LEU A 133 0.58 -9.18 -7.77
N ILE A 134 1.02 -8.40 -6.79
CA ILE A 134 1.02 -6.94 -6.86
C ILE A 134 2.47 -6.47 -7.01
N TYR A 135 2.75 -5.63 -8.02
CA TYR A 135 4.12 -5.17 -8.25
C TYR A 135 4.22 -3.71 -8.68
N GLY A 136 5.31 -3.06 -8.28
CA GLY A 136 5.57 -1.65 -8.56
C GLY A 136 6.18 -1.39 -9.94
N ARG A 137 7.12 -2.22 -10.39
CA ARG A 137 7.89 -2.03 -11.62
C ARG A 137 7.03 -2.35 -12.84
N SER A 138 6.42 -1.31 -13.40
CA SER A 138 5.63 -1.34 -14.63
C SER A 138 5.66 0.04 -15.27
N ASP A 139 5.60 0.11 -16.60
CA ASP A 139 5.53 1.39 -17.33
C ASP A 139 4.09 1.95 -17.35
N THR A 140 3.10 1.08 -17.15
CA THR A 140 1.66 1.39 -17.15
C THR A 140 0.93 0.62 -16.05
N PRO A 141 -0.30 1.04 -15.69
CA PRO A 141 -1.18 0.22 -14.87
C PRO A 141 -1.48 -1.12 -15.54
N VAL A 142 -1.47 -2.19 -14.75
CA VAL A 142 -1.74 -3.56 -15.22
C VAL A 142 -2.81 -4.19 -14.35
N VAL A 143 -3.81 -4.77 -15.00
CA VAL A 143 -4.78 -5.68 -14.40
C VAL A 143 -4.90 -6.85 -15.37
N HIS A 144 -4.27 -7.96 -15.04
CA HIS A 144 -4.14 -9.07 -15.97
C HIS A 144 -4.40 -10.42 -15.27
N PRO A 145 -5.57 -11.04 -15.48
CA PRO A 145 -5.85 -12.36 -14.94
C PRO A 145 -5.13 -13.44 -15.74
N ILE A 146 -4.45 -14.36 -15.04
CA ILE A 146 -3.83 -15.57 -15.60
C ILE A 146 -4.28 -16.77 -14.77
N GLY A 147 -5.14 -17.61 -15.36
CA GLY A 147 -5.69 -18.78 -14.67
C GLY A 147 -6.46 -18.38 -13.41
N SER A 148 -5.98 -18.83 -12.25
CA SER A 148 -6.54 -18.51 -10.91
C SER A 148 -5.92 -17.26 -10.25
N ARG A 149 -5.13 -16.48 -10.98
CA ARG A 149 -4.29 -15.42 -10.43
C ARG A 149 -4.61 -14.09 -11.09
N LEU A 150 -4.46 -13.02 -10.34
CA LEU A 150 -4.49 -11.66 -10.86
C LEU A 150 -3.12 -11.01 -10.68
N PHE A 151 -2.52 -10.60 -11.79
CA PHE A 151 -1.37 -9.72 -11.80
C PHE A 151 -1.85 -8.27 -11.81
N PHE A 152 -1.41 -7.51 -10.82
CA PHE A 152 -1.80 -6.13 -10.63
C PHE A 152 -0.59 -5.20 -10.48
N SER A 153 -0.64 -4.06 -11.15
CA SER A 153 0.26 -2.94 -10.91
C SER A 153 -0.54 -1.64 -11.03
N PRO A 154 -0.39 -0.68 -10.09
CA PRO A 154 -0.97 0.64 -10.27
C PRO A 154 -0.24 1.47 -11.34
N GLY A 155 0.88 0.98 -11.89
CA GLY A 155 1.75 1.77 -12.76
C GLY A 155 2.60 2.78 -11.98
N PRO A 156 3.42 3.60 -12.66
CA PRO A 156 4.22 4.62 -12.02
C PRO A 156 3.36 5.81 -11.58
N LEU A 157 3.70 6.46 -10.47
CA LEU A 157 3.02 7.68 -10.04
C LEU A 157 3.64 8.90 -10.75
N ARG A 158 2.85 9.58 -11.58
CA ARG A 158 3.30 10.66 -12.48
C ARG A 158 2.36 11.86 -12.44
N SER A 159 2.92 13.06 -12.34
CA SER A 159 2.18 14.32 -12.43
C SER A 159 1.87 14.74 -13.87
N ASP A 160 2.64 14.25 -14.84
CA ASP A 160 2.60 14.60 -16.26
C ASP A 160 1.83 13.60 -17.12
N ALA A 161 1.19 12.59 -16.51
CA ALA A 161 0.59 11.50 -17.25
C ALA A 161 -0.59 11.99 -18.11
N PRO A 162 -0.55 11.79 -19.45
CA PRO A 162 -1.55 12.32 -20.37
C PRO A 162 -2.82 11.46 -20.50
N THR A 163 -2.98 10.41 -19.69
CA THR A 163 -4.03 9.41 -19.91
C THR A 163 -5.11 9.44 -18.82
N PRO A 164 -6.37 9.19 -19.20
CA PRO A 164 -7.52 9.15 -18.29
C PRO A 164 -7.52 7.98 -17.29
N ASP A 165 -6.64 6.99 -17.44
CA ASP A 165 -6.75 5.69 -16.76
C ASP A 165 -6.24 5.65 -15.30
N GLY A 166 -5.74 6.77 -14.76
CA GLY A 166 -5.20 6.86 -13.39
C GLY A 166 -3.86 6.16 -13.25
N HIS A 167 -2.88 6.85 -12.69
CA HIS A 167 -1.51 6.37 -12.61
C HIS A 167 -1.02 6.37 -11.18
N GLY A 168 -0.55 5.21 -10.73
CA GLY A 168 0.22 5.07 -9.50
C GLY A 168 -0.58 5.24 -8.22
N ILE A 169 -1.93 5.23 -8.25
CA ILE A 169 -2.77 5.26 -7.05
C ILE A 169 -3.86 4.21 -7.17
N ALA A 170 -3.93 3.30 -6.20
CA ALA A 170 -4.98 2.31 -6.12
C ALA A 170 -5.42 2.02 -4.68
N VAL A 171 -6.61 1.46 -4.53
CA VAL A 171 -7.14 0.94 -3.27
C VAL A 171 -7.55 -0.51 -3.50
N ILE A 172 -7.11 -1.39 -2.60
CA ILE A 172 -7.54 -2.78 -2.52
C ILE A 172 -8.44 -2.92 -1.31
N ASP A 173 -9.69 -3.30 -1.54
CA ASP A 173 -10.76 -3.36 -0.54
C ASP A 173 -11.38 -4.76 -0.52
N ASP A 174 -11.39 -5.40 0.64
CA ASP A 174 -12.02 -6.71 0.85
C ASP A 174 -13.25 -6.68 1.78
N GLN A 175 -13.69 -5.50 2.23
CA GLN A 175 -14.77 -5.35 3.22
C GLN A 175 -16.15 -5.72 2.65
N GLY A 176 -16.29 -5.79 1.33
CA GLY A 176 -17.58 -5.99 0.63
C GLY A 176 -17.87 -7.43 0.19
N GLY A 177 -17.10 -8.42 0.65
CA GLY A 177 -17.16 -9.79 0.16
C GLY A 177 -16.49 -9.92 -1.22
N GLY A 178 -15.36 -10.60 -1.28
CA GLY A 178 -14.46 -10.54 -2.44
C GLY A 178 -13.54 -9.31 -2.41
N ILE A 179 -12.61 -9.27 -3.36
CA ILE A 179 -11.58 -8.22 -3.43
C ILE A 179 -11.95 -7.27 -4.56
N ARG A 180 -12.02 -5.97 -4.26
CA ARG A 180 -12.17 -4.88 -5.24
C ARG A 180 -10.85 -4.10 -5.32
N ILE A 181 -10.45 -3.77 -6.54
CA ILE A 181 -9.30 -2.91 -6.82
C ILE A 181 -9.81 -1.68 -7.55
N ASP A 182 -9.67 -0.51 -6.95
CA ASP A 182 -10.06 0.77 -7.54
C ASP A 182 -8.80 1.58 -7.86
N LEU A 183 -8.64 2.03 -9.10
CA LEU A 183 -7.59 2.96 -9.50
C LEU A 183 -8.12 4.39 -9.43
N TYR A 184 -7.28 5.29 -8.95
CA TYR A 184 -7.62 6.69 -8.71
C TYR A 184 -6.78 7.63 -9.57
N ASN A 185 -7.37 8.76 -9.97
CA ASN A 185 -6.62 9.91 -10.44
C ASN A 185 -6.10 10.76 -9.25
N LEU A 186 -5.28 11.78 -9.54
CA LEU A 186 -4.75 12.70 -8.53
C LEU A 186 -5.83 13.62 -7.90
N GLN A 187 -7.02 13.69 -8.51
CA GLN A 187 -8.17 14.41 -7.97
C GLN A 187 -8.93 13.57 -6.94
N GLY A 188 -8.68 12.26 -6.87
CA GLY A 188 -9.32 11.32 -5.97
C GLY A 188 -10.60 10.69 -6.53
N ASP A 189 -10.83 10.82 -7.83
CA ASP A 189 -11.92 10.12 -8.51
C ASP A 189 -11.46 8.71 -8.91
N VAL A 190 -12.37 7.76 -8.77
CA VAL A 190 -12.16 6.40 -9.28
C VAL A 190 -12.29 6.44 -10.80
N VAL A 191 -11.23 6.03 -11.49
CA VAL A 191 -11.19 5.99 -12.96
C VAL A 191 -11.35 4.58 -13.51
N ARG A 192 -11.05 3.57 -12.69
CA ARG A 192 -11.23 2.15 -13.05
C ARG A 192 -11.48 1.34 -11.79
N SER A 193 -12.40 0.38 -11.89
CA SER A 193 -12.69 -0.58 -10.82
C SER A 193 -12.65 -2.00 -11.36
N GLU A 194 -12.04 -2.89 -10.60
CA GLU A 194 -11.87 -4.30 -10.94
C GLU A 194 -12.31 -5.17 -9.77
N ARG A 195 -13.06 -6.22 -10.05
CA ARG A 195 -13.42 -7.23 -9.05
C ARG A 195 -12.64 -8.50 -9.29
N VAL A 196 -11.98 -8.98 -8.25
CA VAL A 196 -11.27 -10.26 -8.29
C VAL A 196 -12.29 -11.38 -8.16
N ASP A 197 -12.74 -11.88 -9.31
CA ASP A 197 -13.82 -12.85 -9.41
C ASP A 197 -13.60 -14.10 -8.54
N ALA A 198 -14.68 -14.62 -7.98
CA ALA A 198 -14.67 -15.89 -7.25
C ALA A 198 -14.33 -17.10 -8.15
N ARG A 199 -14.38 -16.93 -9.48
CA ARG A 199 -14.02 -17.95 -10.47
C ARG A 199 -12.52 -18.24 -10.58
N LEU A 200 -11.69 -17.40 -9.96
CA LEU A 200 -10.27 -17.70 -9.75
C LEU A 200 -10.04 -18.86 -8.75
N ARG A 201 -11.10 -19.51 -8.25
CA ARG A 201 -10.97 -20.78 -7.52
C ARG A 201 -10.37 -21.85 -8.45
N GLY A 202 -9.18 -22.32 -8.11
CA GLY A 202 -8.53 -23.47 -8.75
C GLY A 202 -9.48 -24.67 -8.87
N ALA A 203 -9.27 -25.45 -9.93
CA ALA A 203 -10.13 -26.54 -10.37
C ALA A 203 -10.68 -27.41 -9.23
N LYS A 204 -11.99 -27.71 -9.28
CA LYS A 204 -12.61 -28.74 -8.43
C LYS A 204 -11.84 -30.06 -8.60
N MET A 205 -11.12 -30.50 -7.56
CA MET A 205 -10.70 -31.89 -7.46
C MET A 205 -11.95 -32.78 -7.43
N LYS A 206 -12.21 -33.50 -8.52
CA LYS A 206 -13.09 -34.66 -8.49
C LYS A 206 -12.25 -35.86 -8.08
N VAL A 207 -12.39 -36.29 -6.84
CA VAL A 207 -11.95 -37.62 -6.42
C VAL A 207 -12.97 -38.60 -7.00
N GLN A 208 -12.61 -39.28 -8.10
CA GLN A 208 -13.32 -40.49 -8.51
C GLN A 208 -12.86 -41.61 -7.57
N GLY A 209 -13.67 -41.88 -6.54
CA GLY A 209 -13.57 -43.13 -5.82
C GLY A 209 -13.98 -44.25 -6.76
N THR A 210 -13.02 -45.08 -7.15
CA THR A 210 -13.28 -46.35 -7.82
C THR A 210 -14.07 -47.24 -6.87
N SER A 211 -15.33 -47.50 -7.21
CA SER A 211 -16.08 -48.62 -6.65
C SER A 211 -15.43 -49.91 -7.13
N GLY A 212 -14.55 -50.47 -6.30
CA GLY A 212 -14.08 -51.84 -6.42
C GLY A 212 -15.18 -52.77 -5.90
N SER A 213 -16.00 -53.26 -6.81
CA SER A 213 -16.81 -54.46 -6.65
C SER A 213 -15.97 -55.65 -7.10
N GLU A 214 -15.63 -56.55 -6.16
CA GLU A 214 -15.79 -58.01 -6.22
C GLU A 214 -15.18 -58.66 -4.97
#